data_AF-A0A3E2BK56-F1
#
_entry.id   AF-A0A3E2BK56-F1
#
_cell.length_a   1.000
_cell.length_b   1.000
_cell.length_c   1.000
_cell.angle_alpha   90.00
_cell.angle_beta   90.00
_cell.angle_gamma   90.00
#
_symmetry.space_group_name_H-M   'P 1'
#
loop_
_entity.id
_entity.type
_entity.pdbx_description
1 polymer ?
#
loop_
_entity_poly.entity_id
_entity_poly.type
_entity_poly.pdbx_seq_one_letter_code
_entity_poly.pdbx_strand_id
1 'polypeptide(L)'
;MTKTKGQTRFPDGLIGLLLLTILIIIPHSTQGQQVKIRTARELPLAGAKDRPFFFKPFIMHLSPAGLLVSESGENCLKLIGTDGRLKMTIGKQGQGPEEFDSPMGLDLFENRIYVADFFNRQVKIYSLEGRLLSSFRTDIMPVHLVVLTADRIIVSNRPKPFTDKEPILYCYDSRGTKKWQSVTPFPSPDKVYFSLINEVFLKKDSSRNIYLVHRYNDPQILKIDADGRITGKIKLDEFYPLHRVEIPLKSGKKQITIICWNIAHHGDKFYLQVPDKDARGDFVPGKEVFVIDGNGQVVEKIRFPQAVRLLTTDGSTFYVINSEDELYAYWVDQE
;
A
#
# COMPACT_ATOMS: atom_id res chain seq x y z
N MET A 1 -21.99 66.88 -62.70
CA MET A 1 -23.07 66.37 -63.57
C MET A 1 -22.93 64.84 -63.63
N THR A 2 -23.62 64.11 -62.76
CA THR A 2 -24.90 63.42 -63.01
C THR A 2 -24.86 62.27 -64.02
N LYS A 3 -25.09 61.05 -63.48
CA LYS A 3 -25.97 59.95 -63.99
C LYS A 3 -25.52 59.20 -65.27
N THR A 4 -25.01 57.96 -65.14
CA THR A 4 -25.68 56.62 -65.10
C THR A 4 -26.14 56.04 -66.44
N LYS A 5 -25.67 54.80 -66.72
CA LYS A 5 -26.35 53.57 -67.17
C LYS A 5 -25.28 52.68 -67.84
N GLY A 6 -25.12 51.38 -67.63
CA GLY A 6 -25.94 50.33 -67.00
C GLY A 6 -25.97 49.12 -67.93
N GLN A 7 -25.81 47.89 -67.37
CA GLN A 7 -26.01 46.54 -67.97
C GLN A 7 -24.81 45.98 -68.79
N THR A 8 -24.38 44.72 -68.71
CA THR A 8 -24.94 43.46 -68.16
C THR A 8 -23.83 42.40 -67.99
N ARG A 9 -24.13 41.33 -67.24
CA ARG A 9 -23.27 40.32 -66.58
C ARG A 9 -22.67 39.16 -67.44
N PHE A 10 -21.47 38.73 -66.98
CA PHE A 10 -20.84 37.38 -66.75
C PHE A 10 -20.85 36.27 -67.84
N PRO A 11 -19.76 35.46 -67.98
CA PRO A 11 -19.41 34.35 -67.06
C PRO A 11 -17.90 34.28 -66.69
N ASP A 12 -17.56 34.04 -65.42
CA ASP A 12 -17.25 32.76 -64.75
C ASP A 12 -15.85 32.19 -65.02
N GLY A 13 -15.03 32.11 -63.96
CA GLY A 13 -13.81 31.29 -63.97
C GLY A 13 -12.77 31.69 -62.93
N LEU A 14 -12.69 30.91 -61.84
CA LEU A 14 -11.58 30.78 -60.87
C LEU A 14 -11.34 31.95 -59.90
N ILE A 15 -12.06 31.92 -58.77
CA ILE A 15 -11.59 32.51 -57.51
C ILE A 15 -10.75 31.46 -56.80
N GLY A 16 -9.46 31.73 -56.62
CA GLY A 16 -8.57 30.94 -55.77
C GLY A 16 -9.04 31.02 -54.31
N LEU A 17 -9.50 29.90 -53.77
CA LEU A 17 -9.88 29.76 -52.37
C LEU A 17 -8.62 29.45 -51.56
N LEU A 18 -8.07 30.46 -50.87
CA LEU A 18 -7.05 30.29 -49.86
C LEU A 18 -7.72 29.60 -48.64
N LEU A 19 -7.65 28.27 -48.57
CA LEU A 19 -8.09 27.50 -47.40
C LEU A 19 -7.08 27.71 -46.28
N LEU A 20 -7.33 28.72 -45.44
CA LEU A 20 -6.68 28.88 -44.16
C LEU A 20 -7.20 27.76 -43.24
N THR A 21 -6.50 26.62 -43.20
CA THR A 21 -6.77 25.59 -42.19
C THR A 21 -6.35 26.12 -40.83
N ILE A 22 -7.29 26.72 -40.11
CA ILE A 22 -7.19 26.88 -38.67
C ILE A 22 -7.24 25.45 -38.12
N LEU A 23 -6.07 24.89 -37.80
CA LEU A 23 -5.95 23.75 -36.90
C LEU A 23 -6.48 24.20 -35.54
N ILE A 24 -7.79 24.08 -35.35
CA ILE A 24 -8.35 24.00 -34.01
C ILE A 24 -7.81 22.68 -33.48
N ILE A 25 -6.73 22.76 -32.70
CA ILE A 25 -6.37 21.69 -31.77
C ILE A 25 -7.54 21.67 -30.79
N ILE A 26 -8.56 20.87 -31.11
CA ILE A 26 -9.53 20.43 -30.13
C ILE A 26 -8.65 19.71 -29.10
N PRO A 27 -8.53 20.20 -27.86
CA PRO A 27 -7.87 19.42 -26.82
C PRO A 27 -8.57 18.08 -26.86
N HIS A 28 -7.83 16.98 -27.03
CA HIS A 28 -8.39 15.66 -26.80
C HIS A 28 -9.13 15.77 -25.48
N SER A 29 -10.46 15.75 -25.54
CA SER A 29 -11.27 15.58 -24.35
C SER A 29 -10.72 14.31 -23.74
N THR A 30 -10.07 14.42 -22.59
CA THR A 30 -9.85 13.30 -21.69
C THR A 30 -11.18 12.58 -21.66
N GLN A 31 -11.23 11.42 -22.31
CA GLN A 31 -12.39 10.55 -22.26
C GLN A 31 -12.64 10.37 -20.76
N GLY A 32 -13.71 10.98 -20.25
CA GLY A 32 -13.81 11.30 -18.83
C GLY A 32 -13.53 10.05 -18.02
N GLN A 33 -12.42 10.03 -17.29
CA GLN A 33 -11.99 8.86 -16.53
C GLN A 33 -13.11 8.52 -15.55
N GLN A 34 -13.84 7.45 -15.84
CA GLN A 34 -14.96 7.01 -15.01
C GLN A 34 -14.40 6.18 -13.87
N VAL A 35 -14.27 6.79 -12.69
CA VAL A 35 -13.98 6.06 -11.46
C VAL A 35 -15.23 5.27 -11.05
N LYS A 36 -15.13 3.94 -11.06
CA LYS A 36 -16.25 3.09 -10.63
C LYS A 36 -16.42 3.16 -9.12
N ILE A 37 -17.62 3.47 -8.65
CA ILE A 37 -17.93 3.49 -7.21
C ILE A 37 -18.62 2.18 -6.85
N ARG A 38 -18.06 1.44 -5.88
CA ARG A 38 -18.65 0.22 -5.34
C ARG A 38 -18.86 0.32 -3.83
N THR A 39 -19.79 -0.47 -3.32
CA THR A 39 -20.04 -0.59 -1.89
C THR A 39 -19.79 -2.03 -1.48
N ALA A 40 -18.94 -2.22 -0.46
CA ALA A 40 -18.64 -3.51 0.09
C ALA A 40 -19.82 -4.02 0.95
N ARG A 41 -20.15 -5.30 0.81
CA ARG A 41 -21.23 -5.96 1.55
C ARG A 41 -20.63 -6.95 2.53
N GLU A 42 -21.07 -6.93 3.78
CA GLU A 42 -20.53 -7.84 4.79
C GLU A 42 -20.84 -9.29 4.43
N LEU A 43 -19.83 -10.14 4.56
CA LEU A 43 -19.96 -11.59 4.55
C LEU A 43 -19.88 -12.10 5.99
N PRO A 44 -20.87 -12.89 6.47
CA PRO A 44 -20.82 -13.45 7.81
C PRO A 44 -19.62 -14.38 8.00
N LEU A 45 -18.88 -14.17 9.09
CA LEU A 45 -17.84 -15.09 9.58
C LEU A 45 -18.48 -16.26 10.34
N ALA A 46 -19.20 -17.11 9.63
CA ALA A 46 -20.10 -18.12 10.20
C ALA A 46 -19.42 -19.19 11.08
N GLY A 47 -18.09 -19.27 11.08
CA GLY A 47 -17.34 -20.20 11.91
C GLY A 47 -17.08 -19.68 13.32
N ALA A 48 -17.07 -18.37 13.54
CA ALA A 48 -16.79 -17.77 14.84
C ALA A 48 -18.09 -17.46 15.60
N LYS A 49 -18.14 -17.81 16.90
CA LYS A 49 -19.27 -17.47 17.77
C LYS A 49 -19.34 -15.96 18.02
N ASP A 50 -18.17 -15.38 18.30
CA ASP A 50 -17.95 -13.95 18.52
C ASP A 50 -16.93 -13.45 17.48
N ARG A 51 -16.94 -12.15 17.18
CA ARG A 51 -16.00 -11.58 16.21
C ARG A 51 -14.56 -11.73 16.73
N PRO A 52 -13.61 -12.21 15.91
CA PRO A 52 -12.21 -12.25 16.30
C PRO A 52 -11.67 -10.84 16.59
N PHE A 53 -11.05 -10.66 17.75
CA PHE A 53 -10.50 -9.40 18.25
C PHE A 53 -8.96 -9.43 18.27
N PHE A 54 -8.32 -8.27 18.04
CA PHE A 54 -6.86 -8.12 17.96
C PHE A 54 -6.36 -6.86 18.66
N PHE A 55 -5.57 -7.00 19.72
CA PHE A 55 -5.06 -5.86 20.48
C PHE A 55 -4.19 -4.86 19.67
N LYS A 56 -3.20 -5.33 18.89
CA LYS A 56 -2.32 -4.52 18.03
C LYS A 56 -1.83 -5.31 16.82
N PRO A 57 -2.71 -5.68 15.88
CA PRO A 57 -2.28 -6.36 14.67
C PRO A 57 -1.54 -5.36 13.77
N PHE A 58 -0.42 -5.82 13.20
CA PHE A 58 0.41 -4.99 12.33
C PHE A 58 0.13 -5.23 10.84
N ILE A 59 0.04 -6.50 10.44
CA ILE A 59 -0.21 -6.90 9.06
C ILE A 59 -1.07 -8.16 9.01
N MET A 60 -1.84 -8.29 7.93
CA MET A 60 -2.65 -9.47 7.62
C MET A 60 -2.35 -9.93 6.20
N HIS A 61 -2.07 -11.21 6.04
CA HIS A 61 -1.75 -11.85 4.78
C HIS A 61 -2.76 -12.96 4.50
N LEU A 62 -3.43 -12.91 3.35
CA LEU A 62 -4.32 -13.99 2.91
C LEU A 62 -3.50 -15.16 2.36
N SER A 63 -3.83 -16.37 2.80
CA SER A 63 -3.22 -17.62 2.34
C SER A 63 -4.32 -18.63 2.00
N PRO A 64 -4.00 -19.73 1.29
CA PRO A 64 -4.95 -20.81 1.07
C PRO A 64 -5.51 -21.42 2.36
N ALA A 65 -4.76 -21.36 3.47
CA ALA A 65 -5.19 -21.88 4.77
C ALA A 65 -6.07 -20.90 5.56
N GLY A 66 -6.10 -19.62 5.18
CA GLY A 66 -6.78 -18.55 5.90
C GLY A 66 -5.94 -17.28 6.02
N LEU A 67 -6.32 -16.41 6.94
CA LEU A 67 -5.68 -15.14 7.25
C LEU A 67 -4.59 -15.35 8.28
N LEU A 68 -3.36 -15.01 7.91
CA LEU A 68 -2.24 -14.96 8.83
C LEU A 68 -2.06 -13.52 9.30
N VAL A 69 -2.20 -13.30 10.61
CA VAL A 69 -2.15 -11.98 11.24
C VAL A 69 -0.95 -11.93 12.17
N SER A 70 -0.12 -10.90 12.01
CA SER A 70 0.93 -10.60 12.98
C SER A 70 0.35 -9.76 14.11
N GLU A 71 0.35 -10.30 15.33
CA GLU A 71 -0.15 -9.67 16.55
C GLU A 71 1.02 -9.11 17.35
N SER A 72 1.33 -7.83 17.12
CA SER A 72 2.47 -7.18 17.74
C SER A 72 2.27 -6.88 19.23
N GLY A 73 1.02 -6.81 19.69
CA GLY A 73 0.65 -6.54 21.07
C GLY A 73 0.59 -7.82 21.93
N GLU A 74 0.22 -8.94 21.33
CA GLU A 74 0.24 -10.25 21.98
C GLU A 74 1.53 -11.05 21.72
N ASN A 75 2.45 -10.52 20.90
CA ASN A 75 3.72 -11.17 20.56
C ASN A 75 3.54 -12.57 19.94
N CYS A 76 2.58 -12.70 19.03
CA CYS A 76 2.29 -13.95 18.36
C CYS A 76 1.83 -13.74 16.91
N LEU A 77 1.79 -14.83 16.14
CA LEU A 77 1.04 -14.90 14.90
C LEU A 77 -0.26 -15.66 15.14
N LYS A 78 -1.34 -15.24 14.48
CA LYS A 78 -2.62 -15.96 14.49
C LYS A 78 -2.99 -16.37 13.07
N LEU A 79 -3.30 -17.65 12.87
CA LEU A 79 -3.95 -18.14 11.65
C LEU A 79 -5.45 -18.24 11.91
N ILE A 80 -6.22 -17.44 11.18
CA ILE A 80 -7.68 -17.38 11.26
C ILE A 80 -8.25 -17.96 9.97
N GLY A 81 -9.23 -18.86 10.07
CA GLY A 81 -10.00 -19.31 8.91
C GLY A 81 -10.74 -18.16 8.24
N THR A 82 -11.05 -18.31 6.96
CA THR A 82 -11.92 -17.37 6.23
C THR A 82 -13.36 -17.37 6.78
N ASP A 83 -13.71 -18.36 7.59
CA ASP A 83 -14.93 -18.44 8.40
C ASP A 83 -14.81 -17.73 9.77
N GLY A 84 -13.66 -17.13 10.08
CA GLY A 84 -13.39 -16.42 11.33
C GLY A 84 -12.85 -17.29 12.47
N ARG A 85 -12.72 -18.61 12.32
CA ARG A 85 -12.22 -19.48 13.41
C ARG A 85 -10.72 -19.32 13.60
N LEU A 86 -10.28 -19.13 14.84
CA LEU A 86 -8.85 -19.29 15.18
C LEU A 86 -8.43 -20.75 14.94
N LYS A 87 -7.47 -20.96 14.05
CA LYS A 87 -6.92 -22.29 13.72
C LYS A 87 -5.63 -22.58 14.46
N MET A 88 -4.77 -21.58 14.60
CA MET A 88 -3.44 -21.75 15.18
C MET A 88 -2.91 -20.42 15.73
N THR A 89 -2.15 -20.50 16.82
CA THR A 89 -1.35 -19.40 17.36
C THR A 89 0.11 -19.85 17.41
N ILE A 90 1.03 -19.00 16.95
CA ILE A 90 2.47 -19.27 16.94
C ILE A 90 3.16 -18.21 17.79
N GLY A 91 3.96 -18.68 18.76
CA GLY A 91 4.80 -17.84 19.60
C GLY A 91 4.09 -17.21 20.79
N LYS A 92 4.90 -16.52 21.58
CA LYS A 92 4.56 -15.80 22.81
C LYS A 92 5.64 -14.75 23.06
N GLN A 93 5.41 -13.82 23.99
CA GLN A 93 6.42 -12.82 24.34
C GLN A 93 7.74 -13.45 24.81
N GLY A 94 8.86 -12.95 24.27
CA GLY A 94 10.21 -13.28 24.73
C GLY A 94 11.27 -13.18 23.63
N GLN A 95 12.46 -13.69 23.93
CA GLN A 95 13.64 -13.61 23.05
C GLN A 95 14.16 -14.99 22.65
N GLY A 96 13.50 -16.06 23.10
CA GLY A 96 13.84 -17.43 22.77
C GLY A 96 13.59 -17.80 21.30
N PRO A 97 14.03 -19.00 20.88
CA PRO A 97 13.90 -19.46 19.49
C PRO A 97 12.48 -19.41 18.93
N GLU A 98 11.47 -19.73 19.75
CA GLU A 98 10.06 -19.75 19.33
C GLU A 98 9.23 -18.57 19.89
N GLU A 99 9.87 -17.61 20.56
CA GLU A 99 9.22 -16.44 21.20
C GLU A 99 9.38 -15.19 20.32
N PHE A 100 8.46 -14.25 20.37
CA PHE A 100 8.56 -12.99 19.62
C PHE A 100 8.66 -11.79 20.55
N ASP A 101 9.26 -10.71 20.05
CA ASP A 101 9.24 -9.39 20.67
C ASP A 101 8.80 -8.35 19.62
N SER A 102 7.48 -8.10 19.60
CA SER A 102 6.75 -7.30 18.63
C SER A 102 6.92 -7.80 17.19
N PRO A 103 6.32 -8.94 16.81
CA PRO A 103 6.34 -9.40 15.43
C PRO A 103 5.55 -8.41 14.56
N MET A 104 6.17 -7.93 13.48
CA MET A 104 5.61 -6.92 12.58
C MET A 104 5.30 -7.53 11.22
N GLY A 105 6.23 -7.43 10.27
CA GLY A 105 6.06 -7.84 8.88
C GLY A 105 5.95 -9.34 8.72
N LEU A 106 5.17 -9.75 7.72
CA LEU A 106 4.93 -11.14 7.39
C LEU A 106 4.78 -11.32 5.89
N ASP A 107 5.32 -12.42 5.37
CA ASP A 107 5.11 -12.84 3.98
C ASP A 107 5.19 -14.37 3.86
N LEU A 108 4.62 -14.89 2.78
CA LEU A 108 4.63 -16.31 2.43
C LEU A 108 5.49 -16.56 1.18
N PHE A 109 6.31 -17.61 1.26
CA PHE A 109 7.09 -18.09 0.13
C PHE A 109 7.36 -19.60 0.30
N GLU A 110 7.10 -20.40 -0.75
CA GLU A 110 7.35 -21.85 -0.77
C GLU A 110 6.88 -22.61 0.48
N ASN A 111 5.62 -22.40 0.89
CA ASN A 111 5.03 -23.02 2.10
C ASN A 111 5.77 -22.70 3.40
N ARG A 112 6.38 -21.51 3.47
CA ARG A 112 7.01 -21.00 4.69
C ARG A 112 6.48 -19.62 5.02
N ILE A 113 6.40 -19.38 6.31
CA ILE A 113 6.02 -18.10 6.90
C ILE A 113 7.30 -17.38 7.30
N TYR A 114 7.54 -16.21 6.74
CA TYR A 114 8.64 -15.33 7.12
C TYR A 114 8.11 -14.20 7.99
N VAL A 115 8.77 -13.95 9.11
CA VAL A 115 8.31 -13.00 10.12
C VAL A 115 9.44 -12.05 10.49
N ALA A 116 9.18 -10.74 10.41
CA ALA A 116 10.04 -9.72 10.96
C ALA A 116 9.76 -9.59 12.47
N ASP A 117 10.70 -10.03 13.29
CA ASP A 117 10.65 -9.95 14.74
C ASP A 117 11.43 -8.70 15.19
N PHE A 118 10.69 -7.61 15.38
CA PHE A 118 11.22 -6.24 15.35
C PHE A 118 12.26 -5.95 16.43
N PHE A 119 11.91 -6.20 17.70
CA PHE A 119 12.82 -5.91 18.82
C PHE A 119 13.90 -6.97 18.97
N ASN A 120 13.64 -8.21 18.57
CA ASN A 120 14.66 -9.25 18.51
C ASN A 120 15.62 -9.11 17.31
N ARG A 121 15.36 -8.17 16.38
CA ARG A 121 16.22 -7.90 15.20
C ARG A 121 16.57 -9.16 14.42
N GLN A 122 15.53 -9.91 14.08
CA GLN A 122 15.68 -11.14 13.35
C GLN A 122 14.51 -11.37 12.40
N VAL A 123 14.77 -12.17 11.38
CA VAL A 123 13.72 -12.79 10.59
C VAL A 123 13.60 -14.24 11.02
N LYS A 124 12.40 -14.67 11.38
CA LYS A 124 12.09 -16.07 11.69
C LYS A 124 11.33 -16.71 10.55
N ILE A 125 11.60 -17.99 10.33
CA ILE A 125 11.03 -18.78 9.25
C ILE A 125 10.33 -19.99 9.86
N TYR A 126 9.03 -20.10 9.64
CA TYR A 126 8.19 -21.19 10.14
C TYR A 126 7.60 -22.01 8.99
N SER A 127 7.25 -23.26 9.27
CA SER A 127 6.39 -24.04 8.39
C SER A 127 4.94 -23.56 8.48
N LEU A 128 4.08 -23.99 7.55
CA LEU A 128 2.63 -23.67 7.61
C LEU A 128 1.94 -24.29 8.84
N GLU A 129 2.53 -25.34 9.42
CA GLU A 129 2.09 -25.99 10.66
C GLU A 129 2.65 -25.31 11.93
N GLY A 130 3.32 -24.16 11.77
CA GLY A 130 3.80 -23.34 12.88
C GLY A 130 5.07 -23.83 13.56
N ARG A 131 5.84 -24.74 12.93
CA ARG A 131 7.13 -25.17 13.45
C ARG A 131 8.23 -24.22 13.04
N LEU A 132 9.07 -23.79 13.97
CA LEU A 132 10.25 -22.99 13.62
C LEU A 132 11.21 -23.84 12.77
N LEU A 133 11.55 -23.34 11.59
CA LEU A 133 12.48 -23.99 10.66
C LEU A 133 13.88 -23.41 10.80
N SER A 134 13.97 -22.08 10.84
CA SER A 134 15.24 -21.36 10.99
C SER A 134 14.98 -19.89 11.35
N SER A 135 16.05 -19.18 11.68
CA SER A 135 16.05 -17.72 11.83
C SER A 135 17.41 -17.15 11.47
N PHE A 136 17.46 -15.86 11.19
CA PHE A 136 18.71 -15.13 11.05
C PHE A 136 18.59 -13.72 11.63
N ARG A 137 19.71 -13.21 12.15
CA ARG A 137 19.80 -11.86 12.71
C ARG A 137 19.91 -10.81 11.61
N THR A 138 19.37 -9.63 11.86
CA THR A 138 19.51 -8.44 11.01
C THR A 138 20.31 -7.36 11.75
N ASP A 139 21.04 -6.53 11.01
CA ASP A 139 21.70 -5.33 11.53
C ASP A 139 20.73 -4.17 11.77
N ILE A 140 19.49 -4.31 11.31
CA ILE A 140 18.38 -3.36 11.46
C ILE A 140 17.28 -3.88 12.38
N MET A 141 16.30 -3.02 12.69
CA MET A 141 15.02 -3.44 13.27
C MET A 141 14.02 -3.71 12.13
N PRO A 142 13.75 -4.98 11.79
CA PRO A 142 12.98 -5.33 10.60
C PRO A 142 11.50 -4.99 10.81
N VAL A 143 10.88 -4.28 9.86
CA VAL A 143 9.48 -3.82 9.98
C VAL A 143 8.56 -4.53 9.01
N HIS A 144 8.63 -4.25 7.71
CA HIS A 144 7.95 -5.03 6.67
C HIS A 144 8.94 -5.99 6.04
N LEU A 145 8.45 -7.07 5.44
CA LEU A 145 9.26 -7.90 4.58
C LEU A 145 8.46 -8.41 3.38
N VAL A 146 9.16 -8.69 2.29
CA VAL A 146 8.68 -9.48 1.16
C VAL A 146 9.78 -10.45 0.73
N VAL A 147 9.41 -11.65 0.33
CA VAL A 147 10.30 -12.75 -0.02
C VAL A 147 10.11 -13.07 -1.48
N LEU A 148 11.14 -12.78 -2.28
CA LEU A 148 11.14 -13.09 -3.71
C LEU A 148 11.68 -14.48 -3.98
N THR A 149 12.70 -14.86 -3.21
CA THR A 149 13.33 -16.19 -3.17
C THR A 149 13.96 -16.42 -1.79
N ALA A 150 14.39 -17.65 -1.50
CA ALA A 150 15.17 -17.93 -0.30
C ALA A 150 16.48 -17.11 -0.18
N ASP A 151 17.01 -16.61 -1.30
CA ASP A 151 18.23 -15.78 -1.37
C ASP A 151 17.96 -14.29 -1.61
N ARG A 152 16.66 -13.90 -1.60
CA ARG A 152 16.20 -12.52 -1.76
C ARG A 152 15.02 -12.28 -0.82
N ILE A 153 15.34 -12.04 0.44
CA ILE A 153 14.41 -11.62 1.49
C ILE A 153 14.61 -10.12 1.68
N ILE A 154 13.63 -9.33 1.27
CA ILE A 154 13.69 -7.87 1.32
C ILE A 154 12.98 -7.44 2.59
N VAL A 155 13.66 -6.61 3.36
CA VAL A 155 13.23 -6.18 4.69
C VAL A 155 13.31 -4.66 4.73
N SER A 156 12.24 -4.01 5.20
CA SER A 156 12.25 -2.58 5.46
C SER A 156 12.78 -2.29 6.86
N ASN A 157 13.59 -1.24 6.97
CA ASN A 157 14.06 -0.65 8.22
C ASN A 157 13.14 0.51 8.64
N ARG A 158 13.26 0.95 9.88
CA ARG A 158 12.95 2.33 10.29
C ARG A 158 14.27 3.06 10.51
N PRO A 159 14.76 3.82 9.50
CA PRO A 159 16.05 4.49 9.57
C PRO A 159 16.17 5.35 10.83
N LYS A 160 17.35 5.36 11.45
CA LYS A 160 17.59 6.23 12.61
C LYS A 160 17.89 7.67 12.17
N PRO A 161 17.29 8.70 12.79
CA PRO A 161 17.46 10.11 12.40
C PRO A 161 18.89 10.68 12.48
N PHE A 162 19.83 9.97 13.12
CA PHE A 162 21.22 10.43 13.31
C PHE A 162 22.21 9.70 12.41
N THR A 163 21.72 8.73 11.65
CA THR A 163 22.51 7.96 10.70
C THR A 163 21.86 8.17 9.34
N ASP A 164 22.15 9.29 8.69
CA ASP A 164 21.67 9.61 7.33
C ASP A 164 22.12 8.59 6.27
N LYS A 165 22.82 7.53 6.69
CA LYS A 165 23.34 6.42 5.89
C LYS A 165 22.53 5.13 6.01
N GLU A 166 21.54 5.02 6.90
CA GLU A 166 20.70 3.82 6.99
C GLU A 166 19.62 3.85 5.88
N PRO A 167 19.70 3.01 4.83
CA PRO A 167 18.65 2.92 3.83
C PRO A 167 17.32 2.41 4.41
N ILE A 168 16.25 2.56 3.64
CA ILE A 168 14.94 2.00 3.97
C ILE A 168 14.91 0.49 3.68
N LEU A 169 15.53 0.00 2.60
CA LEU A 169 15.47 -1.41 2.22
C LEU A 169 16.81 -2.12 2.33
N TYR A 170 16.74 -3.36 2.80
CA TYR A 170 17.83 -4.30 2.91
C TYR A 170 17.41 -5.63 2.31
N CYS A 171 18.32 -6.30 1.61
CA CYS A 171 18.12 -7.65 1.12
C CYS A 171 19.07 -8.62 1.80
N TYR A 172 18.53 -9.72 2.31
CA TYR A 172 19.27 -10.80 2.94
C TYR A 172 19.01 -12.12 2.19
N ASP A 173 19.95 -13.05 2.29
CA ASP A 173 19.64 -14.46 2.05
C ASP A 173 19.11 -15.16 3.31
N SER A 174 18.71 -16.43 3.14
CA SER A 174 18.22 -17.30 4.22
C SER A 174 19.19 -17.52 5.38
N ARG A 175 20.47 -17.16 5.22
CA ARG A 175 21.50 -17.22 6.29
C ARG A 175 21.74 -15.87 6.96
N GLY A 176 21.02 -14.82 6.54
CA GLY A 176 21.20 -13.45 7.02
C GLY A 176 22.37 -12.70 6.40
N THR A 177 22.95 -13.21 5.31
CA THR A 177 23.98 -12.46 4.59
C THR A 177 23.32 -11.34 3.79
N LYS A 178 23.66 -10.10 4.13
CA LYS A 178 23.20 -8.91 3.39
C LYS A 178 23.74 -8.94 1.95
N LYS A 179 22.85 -8.90 0.97
CA LYS A 179 23.16 -8.89 -0.48
C LYS A 179 23.27 -7.48 -1.01
N TRP A 180 22.30 -6.63 -0.66
CA TRP A 180 22.26 -5.23 -1.06
C TRP A 180 21.43 -4.41 -0.07
N GLN A 181 21.54 -3.10 -0.19
CA GLN A 181 20.72 -2.14 0.54
C GLN A 181 20.38 -0.98 -0.42
N SER A 182 19.17 -0.45 -0.35
CA SER A 182 18.64 0.51 -1.32
C SER A 182 17.57 1.42 -0.72
N VAL A 183 17.17 2.44 -1.47
CA VAL A 183 16.18 3.47 -1.11
C VAL A 183 16.69 4.34 0.04
N THR A 184 17.17 5.52 -0.31
CA THR A 184 17.60 6.54 0.65
C THR A 184 16.36 7.15 1.34
N PRO A 185 16.35 7.30 2.67
CA PRO A 185 15.26 7.98 3.37
C PRO A 185 15.16 9.46 2.99
N PHE A 186 13.96 10.01 3.10
CA PHE A 186 13.77 11.45 3.03
C PHE A 186 14.47 12.14 4.21
N PRO A 187 15.30 13.17 3.95
CA PRO A 187 16.06 13.82 5.01
C PRO A 187 15.18 14.76 5.84
N SER A 188 15.49 14.88 7.13
CA SER A 188 14.89 15.89 8.01
C SER A 188 15.73 16.07 9.27
N PRO A 189 16.03 17.31 9.69
CA PRO A 189 16.70 17.58 10.96
C PRO A 189 15.78 17.39 12.17
N ASP A 190 14.45 17.44 11.98
CA ASP A 190 13.49 17.08 13.03
C ASP A 190 13.32 15.56 13.06
N LYS A 191 13.62 14.95 14.21
CA LYS A 191 13.65 13.49 14.42
C LYS A 191 12.26 12.85 14.36
N VAL A 192 11.26 13.55 14.88
CA VAL A 192 9.88 13.06 14.91
C VAL A 192 9.32 13.11 13.49
N TYR A 193 9.54 14.23 12.80
CA TYR A 193 9.18 14.37 11.40
C TYR A 193 9.89 13.34 10.52
N PHE A 194 11.21 13.17 10.70
CA PHE A 194 12.02 12.19 9.97
C PHE A 194 11.47 10.77 10.12
N SER A 195 11.16 10.36 11.35
CA SER A 195 10.65 9.02 11.62
C SER A 195 9.30 8.80 10.95
N LEU A 196 8.44 9.83 10.97
CA LEU A 196 7.09 9.78 10.39
C LEU A 196 7.13 9.66 8.86
N ILE A 197 7.84 10.54 8.17
CA ILE A 197 7.82 10.61 6.69
C ILE A 197 8.51 9.42 6.00
N ASN A 198 9.29 8.66 6.76
CA ASN A 198 9.99 7.45 6.29
C ASN A 198 9.26 6.16 6.66
N GLU A 199 8.02 6.25 7.16
CA GLU A 199 7.14 5.08 7.24
C GLU A 199 6.77 4.60 5.83
N VAL A 200 6.96 3.31 5.57
CA VAL A 200 6.71 2.69 4.28
C VAL A 200 5.88 1.43 4.41
N PHE A 201 5.17 1.09 3.36
CA PHE A 201 4.62 -0.23 3.13
C PHE A 201 5.39 -0.94 2.02
N LEU A 202 5.44 -2.27 2.10
CA LEU A 202 6.11 -3.12 1.12
C LEU A 202 5.15 -4.18 0.57
N LYS A 203 5.12 -4.33 -0.75
CA LYS A 203 4.36 -5.37 -1.46
C LYS A 203 5.24 -6.01 -2.54
N LYS A 204 4.80 -7.14 -3.08
CA LYS A 204 5.43 -7.84 -4.21
C LYS A 204 4.38 -8.32 -5.20
N ASP A 205 4.80 -8.56 -6.44
CA ASP A 205 4.03 -9.33 -7.42
C ASP A 205 4.66 -10.72 -7.68
N SER A 206 3.98 -11.52 -8.50
CA SER A 206 4.45 -12.84 -8.95
C SER A 206 5.66 -12.77 -9.88
N SER A 207 5.90 -11.61 -10.52
CA SER A 207 7.05 -11.34 -11.39
C SER A 207 8.29 -10.89 -10.60
N ARG A 208 8.24 -10.97 -9.26
CA ARG A 208 9.31 -10.59 -8.34
C ARG A 208 9.66 -9.09 -8.35
N ASN A 209 8.72 -8.24 -8.78
CA ASN A 209 8.82 -6.81 -8.53
C ASN A 209 8.46 -6.54 -7.08
N ILE A 210 9.15 -5.57 -6.50
CA ILE A 210 8.88 -5.03 -5.17
C ILE A 210 8.23 -3.67 -5.35
N TYR A 211 7.23 -3.39 -4.53
CA TYR A 211 6.55 -2.10 -4.49
C TYR A 211 6.71 -1.48 -3.12
N LEU A 212 7.28 -0.27 -3.09
CA LEU A 212 7.42 0.53 -1.87
C LEU A 212 6.51 1.75 -1.97
N VAL A 213 5.69 1.94 -0.94
CA VAL A 213 4.80 3.10 -0.81
C VAL A 213 5.13 3.85 0.47
N HIS A 214 5.51 5.11 0.36
CA HIS A 214 5.63 5.96 1.54
C HIS A 214 4.25 6.29 2.06
N ARG A 215 4.07 6.20 3.38
CA ARG A 215 2.81 6.55 4.03
C ARG A 215 2.51 8.05 3.91
N TYR A 216 3.56 8.88 3.81
CA TYR A 216 3.45 10.32 3.78
C TYR A 216 4.28 10.96 2.64
N ASN A 217 3.84 12.13 2.19
CA ASN A 217 4.50 13.10 1.33
C ASN A 217 4.83 12.68 -0.12
N ASP A 218 5.00 11.39 -0.40
CA ASP A 218 5.39 10.91 -1.74
C ASP A 218 4.23 10.16 -2.41
N PRO A 219 3.38 10.84 -3.21
CA PRO A 219 2.18 10.26 -3.85
C PRO A 219 2.53 9.40 -5.07
N GLN A 220 3.44 8.46 -4.88
CA GLN A 220 3.85 7.51 -5.89
C GLN A 220 4.20 6.15 -5.27
N ILE A 221 4.12 5.11 -6.08
CA ILE A 221 4.56 3.76 -5.73
C ILE A 221 5.89 3.53 -6.45
N LEU A 222 6.95 3.26 -5.70
CA LEU A 222 8.23 2.89 -6.29
C LEU A 222 8.19 1.43 -6.72
N LYS A 223 8.51 1.16 -7.99
CA LYS A 223 8.74 -0.19 -8.50
C LYS A 223 10.23 -0.50 -8.44
N ILE A 224 10.58 -1.60 -7.79
CA ILE A 224 11.96 -1.98 -7.48
C ILE A 224 12.17 -3.42 -7.95
N ASP A 225 13.28 -3.70 -8.64
CA ASP A 225 13.64 -5.05 -9.07
C ASP A 225 14.27 -5.89 -7.93
N ALA A 226 14.51 -7.18 -8.18
CA ALA A 226 15.08 -8.10 -7.21
C ALA A 226 16.52 -7.76 -6.76
N ASP A 227 17.19 -6.84 -7.45
CA ASP A 227 18.54 -6.35 -7.14
C ASP A 227 18.51 -4.98 -6.45
N GLY A 228 17.32 -4.47 -6.12
CA GLY A 228 17.15 -3.22 -5.39
C GLY A 228 17.22 -1.96 -6.27
N ARG A 229 17.19 -2.09 -7.60
CA ARG A 229 17.15 -0.93 -8.51
C ARG A 229 15.72 -0.43 -8.65
N ILE A 230 15.52 0.88 -8.50
CA ILE A 230 14.23 1.51 -8.79
C ILE A 230 14.05 1.52 -10.32
N THR A 231 13.14 0.71 -10.83
CA THR A 231 12.86 0.54 -12.27
C THR A 231 11.69 1.39 -12.75
N GLY A 232 10.89 1.92 -11.82
CA GLY A 232 9.75 2.78 -12.17
C GLY A 232 9.18 3.54 -10.98
N LYS A 233 8.38 4.56 -11.29
CA LYS A 233 7.62 5.35 -10.32
C LYS A 233 6.20 5.49 -10.85
N ILE A 234 5.26 4.84 -10.18
CA ILE A 234 3.84 4.89 -10.52
C ILE A 234 3.24 6.07 -9.77
N LYS A 235 3.01 7.18 -10.47
CA LYS A 235 2.45 8.40 -9.86
C LYS A 235 0.94 8.26 -9.73
N LEU A 236 0.41 8.55 -8.56
CA LEU A 236 -1.05 8.61 -8.37
C LEU A 236 -1.62 9.79 -9.16
N ASP A 237 -2.71 9.56 -9.89
CA ASP A 237 -3.36 10.60 -10.68
C ASP A 237 -4.10 11.64 -9.83
N GLU A 238 -4.71 12.62 -10.49
CA GLU A 238 -5.44 13.72 -9.84
C GLU A 238 -6.76 13.31 -9.18
N PHE A 239 -7.28 12.10 -9.48
CA PHE A 239 -8.50 11.58 -8.87
C PHE A 239 -8.23 10.95 -7.49
N TYR A 240 -6.96 10.70 -7.15
CA TYR A 240 -6.57 10.19 -5.85
C TYR A 240 -6.62 11.29 -4.77
N PRO A 241 -7.35 11.10 -3.65
CA PRO A 241 -7.49 12.14 -2.65
C PRO A 241 -6.26 12.23 -1.74
N LEU A 242 -5.53 13.34 -1.85
CA LEU A 242 -4.41 13.64 -0.96
C LEU A 242 -4.86 14.48 0.23
N HIS A 243 -4.62 13.97 1.45
CA HIS A 243 -5.03 14.63 2.68
C HIS A 243 -3.85 15.35 3.33
N ARG A 244 -3.92 16.68 3.46
CA ARG A 244 -2.85 17.50 4.06
C ARG A 244 -3.19 17.89 5.50
N VAL A 245 -2.18 17.86 6.36
CA VAL A 245 -2.29 18.28 7.76
C VAL A 245 -1.03 18.97 8.24
N GLU A 246 -1.19 19.95 9.11
CA GLU A 246 -0.09 20.59 9.81
C GLU A 246 0.08 19.95 11.19
N ILE A 247 1.27 19.43 11.45
CA ILE A 247 1.63 18.82 12.74
C ILE A 247 2.50 19.79 13.54
N PRO A 248 2.12 20.11 14.80
CA PRO A 248 2.95 20.89 15.68
C PRO A 248 4.10 20.04 16.22
N LEU A 249 5.34 20.42 15.93
CA LEU A 249 6.54 19.78 16.46
C LEU A 249 7.35 20.77 17.30
N LYS A 250 8.32 20.26 18.07
CA LYS A 250 9.25 21.10 18.82
C LYS A 250 10.08 22.02 17.90
N SER A 251 10.33 21.61 16.66
CA SER A 251 11.01 22.43 15.64
C SER A 251 10.10 23.43 14.92
N GLY A 252 8.83 23.54 15.34
CA GLY A 252 7.80 24.31 14.67
C GLY A 252 6.80 23.44 13.92
N LYS A 253 5.85 24.12 13.26
CA LYS A 253 4.82 23.47 12.46
C LYS A 253 5.42 22.88 11.19
N LYS A 254 5.03 21.64 10.86
CA LYS A 254 5.40 20.97 9.60
C LYS A 254 4.13 20.48 8.90
N GLN A 255 4.10 20.55 7.59
CA GLN A 255 3.02 19.98 6.80
C GLN A 255 3.38 18.54 6.40
N ILE A 256 2.43 17.62 6.54
CA ILE A 256 2.49 16.29 5.91
C ILE A 256 1.31 16.11 4.96
N THR A 257 1.52 15.33 3.91
CA THR A 257 0.45 14.78 3.07
C THR A 257 0.32 13.31 3.40
N ILE A 258 -0.84 12.86 3.87
CA ILE A 258 -1.14 11.44 4.08
C ILE A 258 -1.43 10.84 2.71
N ILE A 259 -0.63 9.85 2.31
CA ILE A 259 -0.81 9.13 1.05
C ILE A 259 -1.84 8.04 1.26
N CYS A 260 -1.62 7.16 2.23
CA CYS A 260 -2.58 6.12 2.61
C CYS A 260 -2.43 5.82 4.09
N TRP A 261 -3.48 5.24 4.67
CA TRP A 261 -3.49 4.76 6.04
C TRP A 261 -3.16 3.26 6.11
N ASN A 262 -3.57 2.49 5.10
CA ASN A 262 -3.16 1.10 4.89
C ASN A 262 -3.18 0.72 3.39
N ILE A 263 -2.60 -0.42 3.04
CA ILE A 263 -2.49 -0.90 1.65
C ILE A 263 -2.59 -2.43 1.53
N ALA A 264 -3.39 -2.87 0.55
CA ALA A 264 -3.33 -4.20 -0.01
C ALA A 264 -2.90 -4.18 -1.49
N HIS A 265 -2.47 -5.33 -2.00
CA HIS A 265 -2.05 -5.51 -3.39
C HIS A 265 -2.53 -6.87 -3.86
N HIS A 266 -3.16 -6.91 -5.04
CA HIS A 266 -3.61 -8.14 -5.67
C HIS A 266 -3.61 -7.96 -7.19
N GLY A 267 -3.08 -8.94 -7.92
CA GLY A 267 -2.89 -8.81 -9.37
C GLY A 267 -1.97 -7.64 -9.71
N ASP A 268 -2.46 -6.72 -10.54
CA ASP A 268 -1.83 -5.46 -10.93
C ASP A 268 -2.41 -4.23 -10.20
N LYS A 269 -3.30 -4.45 -9.22
CA LYS A 269 -4.03 -3.40 -8.52
C LYS A 269 -3.49 -3.17 -7.10
N PHE A 270 -3.42 -1.88 -6.73
CA PHE A 270 -3.14 -1.43 -5.37
C PHE A 270 -4.42 -0.91 -4.72
N TYR A 271 -4.66 -1.30 -3.48
CA TYR A 271 -5.83 -0.93 -2.71
C TYR A 271 -5.38 -0.01 -1.58
N LEU A 272 -5.46 1.30 -1.81
CA LEU A 272 -5.00 2.31 -0.86
C LEU A 272 -6.17 2.79 -0.01
N GLN A 273 -6.12 2.48 1.28
CA GLN A 273 -7.11 2.93 2.24
C GLN A 273 -6.77 4.37 2.67
N VAL A 274 -7.75 5.26 2.61
CA VAL A 274 -7.56 6.69 2.93
C VAL A 274 -8.22 7.04 4.26
N PRO A 275 -7.68 8.01 5.02
CA PRO A 275 -8.25 8.36 6.32
C PRO A 275 -9.51 9.22 6.19
N ASP A 276 -10.35 9.16 7.22
CA ASP A 276 -11.43 10.12 7.45
C ASP A 276 -11.02 11.14 8.53
N LYS A 277 -11.87 12.13 8.78
CA LYS A 277 -11.73 13.06 9.92
C LYS A 277 -12.80 12.78 10.96
N ASP A 278 -12.40 12.74 12.23
CA ASP A 278 -13.35 12.69 13.35
C ASP A 278 -14.00 14.07 13.60
N ALA A 279 -14.87 14.15 14.61
CA ALA A 279 -15.58 15.38 14.97
C ALA A 279 -14.65 16.53 15.43
N ARG A 280 -13.40 16.23 15.84
CA ARG A 280 -12.38 17.22 16.19
C ARG A 280 -11.53 17.63 14.99
N GLY A 281 -11.70 16.96 13.85
CA GLY A 281 -10.89 17.14 12.66
C GLY A 281 -9.60 16.32 12.65
N ASP A 282 -9.42 15.41 13.61
CA ASP A 282 -8.27 14.51 13.69
C ASP A 282 -8.43 13.40 12.64
N PHE A 283 -7.32 12.99 12.03
CA PHE A 283 -7.35 11.90 11.05
C PHE A 283 -7.48 10.54 11.74
N VAL A 284 -8.45 9.75 11.28
CA VAL A 284 -8.78 8.41 11.77
C VAL A 284 -8.82 7.42 10.60
N PRO A 285 -8.77 6.09 10.83
CA PRO A 285 -9.01 5.13 9.77
C PRO A 285 -10.34 5.43 9.08
N GLY A 286 -10.34 5.48 7.75
CA GLY A 286 -11.50 5.86 6.96
C GLY A 286 -12.26 4.66 6.40
N LYS A 287 -13.41 4.93 5.79
CA LYS A 287 -14.28 3.91 5.20
C LYS A 287 -14.03 3.65 3.71
N GLU A 288 -13.05 4.31 3.11
CA GLU A 288 -12.86 4.31 1.67
C GLU A 288 -11.51 3.70 1.28
N VAL A 289 -11.54 2.87 0.24
CA VAL A 289 -10.36 2.29 -0.40
C VAL A 289 -10.38 2.65 -1.87
N PHE A 290 -9.31 3.28 -2.34
CA PHE A 290 -9.10 3.62 -3.74
C PHE A 290 -8.27 2.51 -4.40
N VAL A 291 -8.75 2.05 -5.56
CA VAL A 291 -8.11 1.02 -6.36
C VAL A 291 -7.31 1.69 -7.47
N ILE A 292 -6.01 1.46 -7.46
CA ILE A 292 -5.04 2.06 -8.37
C ILE A 292 -4.52 0.97 -9.31
N ASP A 293 -4.52 1.21 -10.61
CA ASP A 293 -3.92 0.28 -11.58
C ASP A 293 -2.38 0.37 -11.62
N GLY A 294 -1.75 -0.48 -12.43
CA GLY A 294 -0.30 -0.49 -12.61
C GLY A 294 0.30 0.79 -13.21
N ASN A 295 -0.52 1.70 -13.74
CA ASN A 295 -0.11 2.98 -14.32
C ASN A 295 -0.32 4.16 -13.37
N GLY A 296 -0.98 3.94 -12.23
CA GLY A 296 -1.25 4.97 -11.23
C GLY A 296 -2.61 5.62 -11.34
N GLN A 297 -3.48 5.09 -12.20
CA GLN A 297 -4.83 5.61 -12.39
C GLN A 297 -5.79 5.08 -11.34
N VAL A 298 -6.62 5.96 -10.78
CA VAL A 298 -7.75 5.55 -9.95
C VAL A 298 -8.81 4.93 -10.86
N VAL A 299 -9.01 3.63 -10.73
CA VAL A 299 -10.00 2.88 -11.51
C VAL A 299 -11.28 2.65 -10.73
N GLU A 300 -11.19 2.48 -9.40
CA GLU A 300 -12.34 2.20 -8.56
C GLU A 300 -12.22 2.87 -7.18
N LYS A 301 -13.36 3.15 -6.55
CA LYS A 301 -13.50 3.59 -5.17
C LYS A 301 -14.48 2.67 -4.46
N ILE A 302 -14.01 1.98 -3.42
CA ILE A 302 -14.80 1.03 -2.64
C ILE A 302 -15.14 1.65 -1.29
N ARG A 303 -16.44 1.69 -0.97
CA ARG A 303 -16.96 2.16 0.32
C ARG A 303 -17.27 0.98 1.22
N PHE A 304 -16.70 0.98 2.42
CA PHE A 304 -16.93 -0.03 3.44
C PHE A 304 -17.99 0.44 4.45
N PRO A 305 -18.81 -0.46 5.01
CA PRO A 305 -19.76 -0.11 6.07
C PRO A 305 -19.09 0.49 7.31
N GLN A 306 -17.88 0.03 7.63
CA GLN A 306 -17.09 0.43 8.79
C GLN A 306 -15.71 0.95 8.40
N ALA A 307 -15.07 1.66 9.33
CA ALA A 307 -13.71 2.16 9.16
C ALA A 307 -12.73 0.99 9.02
N VAL A 308 -11.86 1.08 8.02
CA VAL A 308 -10.86 0.06 7.69
C VAL A 308 -9.54 0.47 8.29
N ARG A 309 -9.02 -0.28 9.27
CA ARG A 309 -7.69 -0.02 9.87
C ARG A 309 -6.59 -0.85 9.21
N LEU A 310 -6.91 -2.09 8.89
CA LEU A 310 -6.04 -3.05 8.20
C LEU A 310 -6.88 -3.79 7.17
N LEU A 311 -6.31 -4.09 6.00
CA LEU A 311 -6.99 -4.88 4.97
C LEU A 311 -6.06 -5.84 4.25
N THR A 312 -6.63 -6.94 3.77
CA THR A 312 -6.05 -7.81 2.74
C THR A 312 -7.17 -8.27 1.79
N THR A 313 -6.83 -8.66 0.56
CA THR A 313 -7.84 -9.01 -0.45
C THR A 313 -7.30 -9.97 -1.51
N ASP A 314 -8.20 -10.75 -2.09
CA ASP A 314 -8.01 -11.50 -3.33
C ASP A 314 -8.61 -10.77 -4.57
N GLY A 315 -8.93 -9.49 -4.42
CA GLY A 315 -9.57 -8.66 -5.43
C GLY A 315 -11.10 -8.67 -5.39
N SER A 316 -11.73 -9.72 -4.86
CA SER A 316 -13.20 -9.85 -4.76
C SER A 316 -13.70 -9.81 -3.31
N THR A 317 -12.95 -10.44 -2.42
CA THR A 317 -13.22 -10.53 -0.99
C THR A 317 -12.15 -9.73 -0.24
N PHE A 318 -12.60 -8.93 0.71
CA PHE A 318 -11.77 -8.09 1.56
C PHE A 318 -11.91 -8.56 2.99
N TYR A 319 -10.79 -8.89 3.61
CA TYR A 319 -10.73 -9.13 5.04
C TYR A 319 -10.18 -7.87 5.69
N VAL A 320 -10.91 -7.36 6.67
CA VAL A 320 -10.67 -6.07 7.29
C VAL A 320 -10.62 -6.23 8.79
N ILE A 321 -9.63 -5.62 9.44
CA ILE A 321 -9.73 -5.33 10.87
C ILE A 321 -10.17 -3.86 10.99
N ASN A 322 -11.26 -3.63 11.70
CA ASN A 322 -11.84 -2.29 11.84
C ASN A 322 -11.08 -1.45 12.89
N SER A 323 -11.60 -0.25 13.18
CA SER A 323 -11.07 0.64 14.22
C SER A 323 -11.34 0.18 15.65
N GLU A 324 -12.22 -0.80 15.85
CA GLU A 324 -12.53 -1.46 17.13
C GLU A 324 -11.81 -2.81 17.25
N ASP A 325 -10.80 -3.04 16.40
CA ASP A 325 -9.94 -4.21 16.46
C ASP A 325 -10.60 -5.57 16.16
N GLU A 326 -11.77 -5.54 15.53
CA GLU A 326 -12.54 -6.73 15.13
C GLU A 326 -12.35 -7.10 13.65
N LEU A 327 -12.36 -8.40 13.34
CA LEU A 327 -12.30 -8.92 11.98
C LEU A 327 -13.68 -8.95 11.30
N TYR A 328 -13.70 -8.48 10.06
CA TYR A 328 -14.82 -8.52 9.12
C TYR A 328 -14.36 -9.10 7.79
N ALA A 329 -15.28 -9.78 7.10
CA ALA A 329 -15.14 -10.10 5.69
C ALA A 329 -16.18 -9.28 4.91
N TYR A 330 -15.77 -8.76 3.76
CA TYR A 330 -16.64 -8.05 2.86
C TYR A 330 -16.45 -8.57 1.45
N TRP A 331 -17.53 -8.65 0.70
CA TRP A 331 -17.52 -8.95 -0.71
C TRP A 331 -17.82 -7.70 -1.52
N VAL A 332 -17.14 -7.57 -2.64
CA VAL A 332 -17.36 -6.53 -3.63
C VAL A 332 -17.61 -7.22 -4.96
N ASP A 333 -18.82 -7.03 -5.50
CA ASP A 333 -19.20 -7.45 -6.85
C ASP A 333 -18.09 -7.12 -7.84
N GLN A 334 -17.70 -8.08 -8.68
CA GLN A 334 -16.67 -7.83 -9.70
C GLN A 334 -17.25 -7.22 -10.98
N GLU A 335 -18.57 -7.34 -11.22
CA GLU A 335 -19.29 -7.00 -12.48
C GLU A 335 -18.53 -7.29 -13.77
#